data_AF-A0A9D1MAS0-F1
#
_entry.id   AF-A0A9D1MAS0-F1
#
_cell.length_a   1.000
_cell.length_b   1.000
_cell.length_c   1.000
_cell.angle_alpha   90.00
_cell.angle_beta   90.00
_cell.angle_gamma   90.00
#
_symmetry.space_group_name_H-M   'P 1'
#
loop_
_entity.id
_entity.type
_entity.pdbx_description
1 polymer ?
#
loop_
_entity_poly.entity_id
_entity_poly.type
_entity_poly.pdbx_seq_one_letter_code
_entity_poly.pdbx_strand_id
1 'polypeptide(L)'
;MSKSKNKYKPQKRYGSLKSDGMIIRSAFSMETAKWFVVALLVVFHILPLVFLAFGDIGKNLLSTVCMTYLNPTCIFVILMIYGVRVGFNFKMPMLATVIAAASIAMYYTDVHQEAYVYYTFVSTVVMFFVYGIFSFVSAIIGAFIKHFLI
;
A
#
# COMPACT_ATOMS: atom_id res chain seq x y z
N MET A 1 -35.43 -12.78 54.16
CA MET A 1 -34.30 -11.94 53.71
C MET A 1 -33.21 -12.88 53.23
N SER A 2 -32.54 -12.80 52.08
CA SER A 2 -32.50 -11.90 50.93
C SER A 2 -31.94 -12.72 49.76
N LYS A 3 -32.49 -12.56 48.55
CA LYS A 3 -31.98 -13.16 47.30
C LYS A 3 -30.76 -12.36 46.82
N SER A 4 -29.69 -13.04 46.41
CA SER A 4 -28.75 -12.45 45.45
C SER A 4 -28.37 -13.50 44.41
N LYS A 5 -29.10 -13.48 43.29
CA LYS A 5 -28.71 -14.15 42.05
C LYS A 5 -27.60 -13.32 41.43
N ASN A 6 -26.39 -13.85 41.36
CA ASN A 6 -25.30 -13.29 40.58
C ASN A 6 -25.71 -13.29 39.09
N LYS A 7 -26.23 -12.15 38.62
CA LYS A 7 -26.44 -11.89 37.19
C LYS A 7 -25.07 -11.65 36.57
N TYR A 8 -24.50 -12.67 35.94
CA TYR A 8 -23.58 -12.44 34.83
C TYR A 8 -24.31 -11.56 33.81
N LYS A 9 -23.93 -10.28 33.73
CA LYS A 9 -24.38 -9.39 32.65
C LYS A 9 -23.52 -9.74 31.44
N PRO A 10 -24.08 -10.29 30.34
CA PRO A 10 -23.33 -10.34 29.09
C PRO A 10 -23.02 -8.89 28.71
N GLN A 11 -21.74 -8.58 28.61
CA GLN A 11 -21.27 -7.28 28.14
C GLN A 11 -21.84 -7.11 26.72
N LYS A 12 -22.84 -6.25 26.59
CA LYS A 12 -23.50 -5.99 25.32
C LYS A 12 -22.45 -5.49 24.33
N ARG A 13 -22.18 -6.35 23.35
CA ARG A 13 -21.54 -6.04 22.07
C ARG A 13 -22.40 -4.98 21.38
N TYR A 14 -21.74 -3.98 20.79
CA TYR A 14 -22.26 -2.87 19.98
C TYR A 14 -22.88 -1.69 20.73
N GLY A 15 -22.26 -0.52 20.55
CA GLY A 15 -22.83 0.76 20.92
C GLY A 15 -21.84 1.90 21.07
N SER A 16 -21.20 2.35 20.00
CA SER A 16 -21.03 3.80 19.82
C SER A 16 -21.52 4.16 18.42
N LEU A 17 -22.74 4.67 18.34
CA LEU A 17 -23.24 5.45 17.21
C LEU A 17 -22.31 6.65 17.05
N LYS A 18 -21.32 6.55 16.15
CA LYS A 18 -20.38 7.64 15.89
C LYS A 18 -20.23 7.76 14.39
N SER A 19 -21.23 8.40 13.77
CA SER A 19 -21.34 8.68 12.33
C SER A 19 -20.78 7.54 11.48
N ASP A 20 -21.61 6.61 11.02
CA ASP A 20 -21.20 5.62 10.02
C ASP A 20 -20.75 6.36 8.76
N GLY A 21 -19.50 6.80 8.77
CA GLY A 21 -18.87 7.45 7.65
C GLY A 21 -18.84 6.41 6.55
N MET A 22 -19.12 6.85 5.33
CA MET A 22 -19.11 6.05 4.12
C MET A 22 -17.80 5.24 3.93
N ILE A 23 -16.74 5.61 4.64
CA ILE A 23 -15.45 4.92 4.68
C ILE A 23 -15.28 4.21 6.04
N ILE A 24 -15.29 2.88 6.02
CA ILE A 24 -14.95 2.06 7.20
C ILE A 24 -13.47 2.26 7.51
N ARG A 25 -13.17 2.77 8.71
CA ARG A 25 -11.78 2.97 9.18
C ARG A 25 -11.36 1.83 10.10
N SER A 26 -10.09 1.47 10.04
CA SER A 26 -9.50 0.46 10.93
C SER A 26 -8.16 0.90 11.52
N ALA A 27 -7.86 0.39 12.71
CA ALA A 27 -6.55 0.55 13.33
C ALA A 27 -5.51 -0.28 12.58
N PHE A 28 -4.26 0.19 12.56
CA PHE A 28 -3.17 -0.52 11.88
C PHE A 28 -2.76 -1.72 12.73
N SER A 29 -2.68 -2.89 12.11
CA SER A 29 -2.11 -4.09 12.73
C SER A 29 -1.08 -4.71 11.81
N MET A 30 0.15 -4.87 12.32
CA MET A 30 1.24 -5.49 11.56
C MET A 30 0.92 -6.96 11.24
N GLU A 31 0.19 -7.66 12.10
CA GLU A 31 -0.22 -9.04 11.87
C GLU A 31 -1.04 -9.18 10.59
N THR A 32 -1.93 -8.23 10.32
CA THR A 32 -2.76 -8.22 9.12
C THR A 32 -2.06 -7.59 7.92
N ALA A 33 -1.22 -6.57 8.15
CA ALA A 33 -0.51 -5.86 7.10
C ALA A 33 0.70 -6.63 6.53
N LYS A 34 1.31 -7.56 7.28
CA LYS A 34 2.57 -8.22 6.91
C LYS A 34 2.60 -8.75 5.48
N TRP A 35 1.55 -9.45 5.04
CA TRP A 35 1.51 -10.05 3.71
C TRP A 35 1.44 -9.01 2.59
N PHE A 36 0.79 -7.88 2.85
CA PHE A 36 0.71 -6.77 1.91
C PHE A 36 2.04 -6.00 1.86
N VAL A 37 2.72 -5.84 2.98
CA VAL A 37 4.07 -5.27 3.02
C VAL A 37 5.07 -6.17 2.26
N VAL A 38 4.99 -7.49 2.46
CA VAL A 38 5.80 -8.44 1.69
C VAL A 38 5.50 -8.34 0.19
N ALA A 39 4.22 -8.27 -0.20
CA ALA A 39 3.85 -8.09 -1.60
C ALA A 39 4.42 -6.80 -2.20
N LEU A 40 4.38 -5.68 -1.45
CA LEU A 40 4.99 -4.42 -1.87
C LEU A 40 6.51 -4.54 -2.03
N LEU A 41 7.21 -5.19 -1.09
CA LEU A 41 8.66 -5.42 -1.22
C LEU A 41 9.00 -6.30 -2.42
N VAL A 42 8.21 -7.35 -2.68
CA VAL A 42 8.42 -8.22 -3.83
C VAL A 42 8.24 -7.44 -5.14
N VAL A 43 7.14 -6.72 -5.29
CA VAL A 43 6.83 -5.97 -6.51
C VAL A 43 7.81 -4.83 -6.74
N PHE A 44 8.15 -4.06 -5.70
CA PHE A 44 8.94 -2.85 -5.86
C PHE A 44 10.44 -3.05 -5.70
N HIS A 45 10.92 -4.15 -5.13
CA HIS A 45 12.35 -4.35 -4.91
C HIS A 45 12.85 -5.65 -5.52
N ILE A 46 12.25 -6.79 -5.18
CA ILE A 46 12.75 -8.08 -5.66
C ILE A 46 12.57 -8.23 -7.17
N LEU A 47 11.38 -7.92 -7.68
CA LEU A 47 11.07 -8.04 -9.10
C LEU A 47 11.95 -7.09 -9.96
N PRO A 48 12.12 -5.80 -9.60
CA PRO A 48 13.09 -4.92 -10.25
C PRO A 48 14.52 -5.45 -10.30
N LEU A 49 15.02 -6.04 -9.21
CA LEU A 49 16.36 -6.64 -9.19
C LEU A 49 16.48 -7.83 -10.15
N VAL A 50 15.43 -8.63 -10.30
CA VAL A 50 15.39 -9.72 -11.29
C VAL A 50 15.45 -9.16 -12.72
N PHE A 51 14.74 -8.07 -13.01
CA PHE A 51 14.84 -7.40 -14.31
C PHE A 51 16.23 -6.82 -14.57
N LEU A 52 16.87 -6.20 -13.57
CA LEU A 52 18.25 -5.73 -13.69
C LEU A 52 19.23 -6.85 -14.05
N ALA A 53 19.01 -8.06 -13.54
CA ALA A 53 19.85 -9.21 -13.83
C ALA A 53 19.78 -9.69 -15.30
N PHE A 54 18.75 -9.30 -16.06
CA PHE A 54 18.61 -9.63 -17.49
C PHE A 54 19.36 -8.65 -18.43
N GLY A 55 20.21 -7.77 -17.90
CA GLY A 55 21.00 -6.83 -18.70
C GLY A 55 20.14 -5.78 -19.40
N ASP A 56 20.56 -5.32 -20.57
CA ASP A 56 19.98 -4.13 -21.23
C ASP A 56 18.49 -4.30 -21.58
N ILE A 57 18.09 -5.50 -22.02
CA ILE A 57 16.68 -5.82 -22.30
C ILE A 57 15.85 -5.72 -21.01
N GLY A 58 16.39 -6.27 -19.91
CA GLY A 58 15.75 -6.23 -18.60
C GLY A 58 15.60 -4.81 -18.07
N LYS A 59 16.61 -3.96 -18.24
CA LYS A 59 16.58 -2.55 -17.85
C LYS A 59 15.57 -1.74 -18.66
N ASN A 60 15.45 -2.00 -19.96
CA ASN A 60 14.46 -1.34 -20.79
C ASN A 60 13.03 -1.74 -20.38
N LEU A 61 12.80 -3.03 -20.11
CA LEU A 61 11.53 -3.52 -19.57
C LEU A 61 11.24 -2.94 -18.18
N LEU A 62 12.26 -2.79 -17.33
CA LEU A 62 12.12 -2.22 -16.00
C LEU A 62 11.63 -0.77 -16.07
N SER A 63 12.27 0.07 -16.87
CA SER A 63 11.88 1.47 -17.04
C SER A 63 10.51 1.62 -17.75
N THR A 64 10.32 0.91 -18.86
CA THR A 64 9.14 1.11 -19.72
C THR A 64 7.90 0.40 -19.18
N VAL A 65 8.03 -0.85 -18.74
CA VAL A 65 6.88 -1.68 -18.32
C VAL A 65 6.67 -1.61 -16.82
N CYS A 66 7.72 -1.87 -16.03
CA CYS A 66 7.55 -1.96 -14.58
C CYS A 66 7.27 -0.60 -13.94
N MET A 67 8.11 0.40 -14.17
CA MET A 67 7.97 1.73 -13.55
C MET A 67 6.66 2.41 -13.94
N THR A 68 6.33 2.37 -15.24
CA THR A 68 5.24 3.16 -15.82
C THR A 68 3.87 2.50 -15.67
N TYR A 69 3.78 1.17 -15.83
CA TYR A 69 2.48 0.48 -15.87
C TYR A 69 2.30 -0.50 -14.72
N LEU A 70 3.26 -1.41 -14.50
CA LEU A 70 3.09 -2.51 -13.56
C LEU A 70 3.07 -1.99 -12.11
N ASN A 71 4.00 -1.12 -11.74
CA ASN A 71 4.15 -0.62 -10.37
C ASN A 71 2.89 0.15 -9.89
N PRO A 72 2.37 1.17 -10.64
CA PRO A 72 1.11 1.83 -10.27
C PRO A 72 -0.07 0.87 -10.15
N THR A 73 -0.15 -0.12 -11.05
CA THR A 73 -1.23 -1.11 -11.05
C THR A 73 -1.12 -2.04 -9.83
N CYS A 74 0.07 -2.55 -9.54
CA CYS A 74 0.30 -3.44 -8.41
C CYS A 74 0.08 -2.76 -7.07
N ILE A 75 0.58 -1.53 -6.85
CA ILE A 75 0.31 -0.79 -5.61
C ILE A 75 -1.19 -0.53 -5.45
N PHE A 76 -1.89 -0.23 -6.55
CA PHE A 76 -3.34 -0.08 -6.54
C PHE A 76 -4.04 -1.38 -6.15
N VAL A 77 -3.73 -2.51 -6.77
CA VAL A 77 -4.39 -3.77 -6.47
C VAL A 77 -4.09 -4.24 -5.04
N ILE A 78 -2.83 -4.19 -4.60
CA ILE A 78 -2.40 -4.60 -3.26
C ILE A 78 -3.18 -3.81 -2.19
N LEU A 79 -3.22 -2.48 -2.31
CA LEU A 79 -3.89 -1.64 -1.32
C LEU A 79 -5.41 -1.68 -1.40
N MET A 80 -5.97 -1.99 -2.56
CA MET A 80 -7.41 -2.11 -2.73
C MET A 80 -7.87 -3.37 -2.00
N ILE A 81 -7.16 -4.49 -2.19
CA ILE A 81 -7.42 -5.74 -1.47
C ILE A 81 -7.23 -5.54 0.04
N TYR A 82 -6.19 -4.82 0.46
CA TYR A 82 -6.00 -4.46 1.86
C TYR A 82 -7.20 -3.66 2.41
N GLY A 83 -7.63 -2.61 1.69
CA GLY A 83 -8.75 -1.77 2.05
C GLY A 83 -10.08 -2.54 2.13
N VAL A 84 -10.33 -3.46 1.20
CA VAL A 84 -11.51 -4.35 1.24
C VAL A 84 -11.45 -5.24 2.49
N ARG A 85 -10.27 -5.80 2.82
CA ARG A 85 -10.11 -6.72 3.94
C ARG A 85 -10.29 -6.02 5.29
N VAL A 86 -9.62 -4.90 5.49
CA VAL A 86 -9.54 -4.27 6.82
C VAL A 86 -10.24 -2.93 6.94
N GLY A 87 -10.51 -2.23 5.84
CA GLY A 87 -10.97 -0.84 5.84
C GLY A 87 -9.81 0.15 5.66
N PHE A 88 -10.14 1.44 5.66
CA PHE A 88 -9.17 2.51 5.44
C PHE A 88 -8.24 2.66 6.65
N ASN A 89 -6.95 2.64 6.38
CA ASN A 89 -5.90 2.96 7.34
C ASN A 89 -4.87 3.85 6.68
N PHE A 90 -4.64 5.04 7.21
CA PHE A 90 -3.71 6.02 6.65
C PHE A 90 -2.24 5.57 6.61
N LYS A 91 -1.81 4.73 7.56
CA LYS A 91 -0.41 4.28 7.65
C LYS A 91 -0.02 3.37 6.49
N MET A 92 -0.95 2.58 5.96
CA MET A 92 -0.67 1.65 4.86
C MET A 92 -0.38 2.30 3.50
N PRO A 93 -1.20 3.21 2.96
CA PRO A 93 -0.87 3.92 1.73
C PRO A 93 0.39 4.77 1.89
N MET A 94 0.62 5.37 3.07
CA MET A 94 1.89 6.04 3.37
C MET A 94 3.09 5.10 3.29
N LEU A 95 3.04 3.96 4.00
CA LEU A 95 4.12 2.98 4.00
C LEU A 95 4.38 2.46 2.59
N ALA A 96 3.32 2.14 1.83
CA ALA A 96 3.43 1.69 0.45
C ALA A 96 4.08 2.75 -0.45
N THR A 97 3.73 4.02 -0.27
CA THR A 97 4.33 5.13 -1.02
C THR A 97 5.83 5.25 -0.74
N VAL A 98 6.24 5.16 0.52
CA VAL A 98 7.66 5.23 0.90
C VAL A 98 8.43 4.05 0.32
N ILE A 99 7.92 2.83 0.47
CA ILE A 99 8.52 1.62 -0.11
C ILE A 99 8.64 1.78 -1.64
N ALA A 100 7.58 2.23 -2.31
CA ALA A 100 7.57 2.40 -3.76
C ALA A 100 8.51 3.53 -4.25
N ALA A 101 8.62 4.64 -3.53
CA ALA A 101 9.53 5.73 -3.90
C ALA A 101 11.01 5.36 -3.66
N ALA A 102 11.29 4.56 -2.63
CA ALA A 102 12.64 4.07 -2.35
C ALA A 102 13.18 3.17 -3.46
N SER A 103 12.31 2.53 -4.25
CA SER A 103 12.76 1.65 -5.32
C SER A 103 13.26 2.36 -6.57
N ILE A 104 13.00 3.66 -6.72
CA ILE A 104 13.31 4.42 -7.94
C ILE A 104 14.80 4.43 -8.30
N ALA A 105 15.68 4.35 -7.30
CA ALA A 105 17.13 4.29 -7.53
C ALA A 105 17.55 3.08 -8.41
N MET A 106 16.80 1.97 -8.39
CA MET A 106 17.09 0.79 -9.20
C MET A 106 16.80 0.97 -10.69
N TYR A 107 16.09 2.04 -11.08
CA TYR A 107 15.71 2.29 -12.48
C TYR A 107 16.74 3.09 -13.25
N TYR A 108 17.76 3.63 -12.56
CA TYR A 108 18.75 4.54 -13.13
C TYR A 108 20.19 4.04 -12.99
N THR A 109 20.43 2.75 -12.72
CA THR A 109 21.76 2.19 -12.41
C THR A 109 22.83 2.37 -13.51
N ASP A 110 22.40 2.70 -14.73
CA ASP A 110 23.25 2.75 -15.93
C ASP A 110 23.60 4.17 -16.40
N VAL A 111 23.12 5.18 -15.68
CA VAL A 111 23.31 6.56 -16.09
C VAL A 111 24.66 7.08 -15.60
N HIS A 112 25.36 7.88 -16.42
CA HIS A 112 26.58 8.58 -15.99
C HIS A 112 26.36 9.32 -14.67
N GLN A 113 27.36 9.31 -13.78
CA GLN A 113 27.22 9.71 -12.37
C GLN A 113 26.61 11.11 -12.16
N GLU A 114 26.96 12.09 -13.02
CA GLU A 114 26.39 13.45 -13.02
C GLU A 114 24.88 13.46 -13.33
N ALA A 115 24.46 12.65 -14.29
CA ALA A 115 23.07 12.52 -14.71
C ALA A 115 22.27 11.58 -13.78
N TYR A 116 22.93 10.61 -13.15
CA TYR A 116 22.31 9.68 -12.19
C TYR A 116 21.60 10.43 -11.06
N VAL A 117 22.29 11.37 -10.42
CA VAL A 117 21.76 12.10 -9.27
C VAL A 117 20.54 12.93 -9.69
N TYR A 118 20.64 13.65 -10.81
CA TYR A 118 19.55 14.48 -11.30
C TYR A 118 18.32 13.67 -11.68
N TYR A 119 18.46 12.65 -12.54
CA TYR A 119 17.33 11.84 -12.99
C TYR A 119 16.72 11.01 -11.87
N THR A 120 17.54 10.43 -10.99
CA THR A 120 17.02 9.69 -9.82
C THR A 120 16.25 10.61 -8.89
N PHE A 121 16.79 11.79 -8.56
CA PHE A 121 16.11 12.73 -7.68
C PHE A 121 14.77 13.20 -8.25
N VAL A 122 14.76 13.70 -9.50
CA VAL A 122 13.54 14.19 -10.16
C VAL A 122 12.51 13.08 -10.25
N SER A 123 12.90 11.89 -10.69
CA SER A 123 12.00 10.74 -10.82
C SER A 123 11.49 10.24 -9.47
N THR A 124 12.31 10.25 -8.42
CA THR A 124 11.86 9.90 -7.07
C THR A 124 10.78 10.87 -6.59
N VAL A 125 10.97 12.17 -6.79
CA VAL A 125 9.96 13.18 -6.42
C VAL A 125 8.66 12.97 -7.20
N VAL A 126 8.74 12.82 -8.53
CA VAL A 126 7.56 12.59 -9.38
C VAL A 126 6.83 11.31 -8.98
N MET A 127 7.57 10.20 -8.84
CA MET A 127 6.98 8.91 -8.50
C MET A 127 6.47 8.83 -7.07
N PHE A 128 7.05 9.59 -6.14
CA PHE A 128 6.48 9.75 -4.80
C PHE A 128 5.05 10.28 -4.86
N PHE A 129 4.78 11.28 -5.70
CA PHE A 129 3.41 11.79 -5.89
C PHE A 129 2.53 10.80 -6.65
N VAL A 130 3.03 10.18 -7.72
CA VAL A 130 2.26 9.20 -8.51
C VAL A 130 1.85 8.01 -7.63
N TYR A 131 2.81 7.34 -7.00
CA TYR A 131 2.54 6.22 -6.11
C TYR A 131 1.74 6.64 -4.87
N GLY A 132 1.96 7.87 -4.39
CA GLY A 132 1.12 8.51 -3.38
C GLY A 132 -0.36 8.53 -3.78
N ILE A 133 -0.68 9.11 -4.93
CA ILE A 133 -2.07 9.21 -5.42
C ILE A 133 -2.67 7.81 -5.59
N PHE A 134 -1.99 6.91 -6.28
CA PHE A 134 -2.49 5.55 -6.52
C PHE A 134 -2.71 4.79 -5.20
N SER A 135 -1.81 4.93 -4.24
CA SER A 135 -1.92 4.24 -2.96
C SER A 135 -3.11 4.72 -2.14
N PHE A 136 -3.31 6.04 -2.06
CA PHE A 136 -4.39 6.64 -1.29
C PHE A 136 -5.76 6.41 -1.93
N VAL A 137 -5.87 6.62 -3.25
CA VAL A 137 -7.10 6.37 -4.01
C VAL A 137 -7.51 4.90 -3.85
N SER A 138 -6.57 3.98 -4.01
CA SER A 138 -6.80 2.55 -3.84
C SER A 138 -7.30 2.19 -2.43
N ALA A 139 -6.65 2.72 -1.38
CA ALA A 139 -7.06 2.46 0.00
C ALA A 139 -8.46 2.98 0.30
N ILE A 140 -8.84 4.14 -0.25
CA ILE A 140 -10.18 4.72 -0.12
C ILE A 140 -11.20 3.85 -0.86
N ILE A 141 -10.93 3.48 -2.12
CA ILE A 141 -11.82 2.62 -2.91
C ILE A 141 -12.03 1.28 -2.22
N GLY A 142 -10.96 0.63 -1.75
CA GLY A 142 -11.08 -0.65 -1.05
C GLY A 142 -11.94 -0.54 0.21
N ALA A 143 -11.77 0.51 1.00
CA ALA A 143 -12.57 0.76 2.20
C ALA A 143 -14.03 1.09 1.89
N PHE A 144 -14.29 1.77 0.78
CA PHE A 144 -15.63 2.02 0.27
C PHE A 144 -16.31 0.73 -0.19
N ILE A 145 -15.62 -0.11 -0.97
CA ILE A 145 -16.12 -1.44 -1.38
C ILE A 145 -16.45 -2.28 -0.14
N LYS A 146 -15.60 -2.26 0.90
CA LYS A 146 -15.87 -2.96 2.15
C LYS A 146 -17.22 -2.56 2.77
N HIS A 147 -17.58 -1.28 2.71
CA HIS A 147 -18.85 -0.78 3.22
C HIS A 147 -20.06 -1.34 2.47
N PHE A 148 -19.94 -1.70 1.18
CA PHE A 148 -21.03 -2.34 0.44
C PHE A 148 -21.10 -3.86 0.62
N LEU A 149 -19.98 -4.48 1.01
CA LEU A 149 -19.90 -5.94 1.18
C LEU A 149 -20.29 -6.43 2.58
N ILE A 150 -20.39 -5.53 3.57
CA ILE A 150 -20.69 -5.82 4.98
C ILE A 150 -21.96 -5.08 5.37
#